data_AF-A0A6B3GH28-F1
#
_entry.id   AF-A0A6B3GH28-F1
#
_cell.length_a   1.000
_cell.length_b   1.000
_cell.length_c   1.000
_cell.angle_alpha   90.00
_cell.angle_beta   90.00
_cell.angle_gamma   90.00
#
_symmetry.space_group_name_H-M   'P 1'
#
loop_
_entity.id
_entity.type
_entity.pdbx_description
1 polymer ?
#
loop_
_entity_poly.entity_id
_entity_poly.type
_entity_poly.pdbx_seq_one_letter_code
_entity_poly.pdbx_strand_id
1 'polypeptide(L)'
;LLQTLRSHDQYNTTIYGLNDRYRGIKGGRRIVMVNPEDAAALGLADGAYTDLVSEWKDGVERRAEGFRIVHYPTARGCAAAYYPET
;
A
#
# COMPACT_ATOMS: atom_id res chain seq x y z
N LEU A 1 11.69 -1.12 1.47
CA LEU A 1 11.34 -2.00 0.32
C LEU A 1 9.83 -2.01 0.13
N LEU A 2 9.34 -1.93 -1.11
CA LEU A 2 7.90 -2.01 -1.43
C LEU A 2 7.56 -3.38 -2.03
N GLN A 3 6.60 -4.08 -1.42
CA GLN A 3 6.04 -5.32 -1.94
C GLN A 3 4.69 -5.05 -2.61
N THR A 4 4.44 -5.65 -3.76
CA THR A 4 3.12 -5.58 -4.42
C THR A 4 2.39 -6.90 -4.27
N LEU A 5 1.10 -6.83 -3.94
CA LEU A 5 0.26 -7.98 -3.66
C LEU A 5 -0.93 -8.03 -4.61
N ARG A 6 -1.45 -9.23 -4.84
CA ARG A 6 -2.79 -9.43 -5.41
C ARG A 6 -3.80 -9.60 -4.28
N SER A 7 -4.96 -8.95 -4.38
CA SER A 7 -6.04 -9.16 -3.40
C SER A 7 -6.72 -10.52 -3.62
N HIS A 8 -7.54 -10.93 -2.66
CA HIS A 8 -8.39 -12.13 -2.76
C HIS A 8 -9.28 -12.14 -4.02
N ASP A 9 -10.07 -11.09 -4.25
CA ASP A 9 -11.04 -11.00 -5.35
C ASP A 9 -10.41 -10.41 -6.64
N GLN A 10 -9.18 -10.83 -6.98
CA GLN A 10 -8.46 -10.34 -8.16
C GLN A 10 -7.77 -11.48 -8.91
N TYR A 11 -7.90 -11.47 -10.24
CA TYR A 11 -7.11 -12.29 -11.15
C TYR A 11 -6.29 -11.39 -12.07
N ASN A 12 -4.99 -11.32 -11.80
CA ASN A 12 -4.02 -10.46 -12.50
C ASN A 12 -4.49 -8.99 -12.51
N THR A 13 -4.81 -8.41 -13.65
CA THR A 13 -5.30 -7.02 -13.76
C THR A 13 -6.81 -6.91 -13.57
N THR A 14 -7.55 -8.02 -13.58
CA THR A 14 -9.01 -8.03 -13.42
C THR A 14 -9.39 -8.05 -11.96
N ILE A 15 -10.11 -7.01 -11.52
CA ILE A 15 -10.61 -6.85 -10.16
C ILE A 15 -12.09 -7.25 -10.15
N TYR A 16 -12.44 -8.28 -9.38
CA TYR A 16 -13.83 -8.75 -9.22
C TYR A 16 -14.52 -8.13 -8.00
N GLY A 17 -13.74 -7.59 -7.06
CA GLY A 17 -14.26 -6.93 -5.85
C GLY A 17 -13.24 -5.96 -5.24
N LEU A 18 -13.75 -4.88 -4.64
CA LEU A 18 -12.96 -3.86 -3.96
C LEU A 18 -12.68 -4.18 -2.49
N ASN A 19 -13.10 -5.36 -2.03
CA ASN A 19 -12.96 -5.78 -0.64
C ASN A 19 -11.97 -6.93 -0.55
N ASP A 20 -10.88 -6.77 0.21
CA ASP A 20 -10.00 -7.89 0.57
C ASP A 20 -10.49 -8.49 1.89
N ARG A 21 -11.28 -9.56 1.78
CA ARG A 21 -11.84 -10.28 2.93
C ARG A 21 -10.77 -10.89 3.84
N TYR A 22 -9.60 -11.25 3.32
CA TYR A 22 -8.53 -11.84 4.12
C TYR A 22 -7.78 -10.81 4.96
N ARG A 23 -7.77 -9.54 4.52
CA ARG A 23 -7.05 -8.46 5.21
C ARG A 23 -7.97 -7.42 5.85
N GLY A 24 -9.29 -7.65 5.82
CA GLY A 24 -10.29 -6.77 6.40
C GLY A 24 -10.40 -5.40 5.71
N ILE A 25 -9.79 -5.23 4.53
CA ILE A 25 -9.77 -3.94 3.81
C ILE A 25 -11.05 -3.81 3.00
N LYS A 26 -11.79 -2.72 3.25
CA LYS A 26 -13.05 -2.38 2.59
C LYS A 26 -12.95 -0.98 1.96
N GLY A 27 -13.69 -0.77 0.89
CA GLY A 27 -13.91 0.58 0.34
C GLY A 27 -12.75 1.17 -0.45
N GLY A 28 -11.80 0.35 -0.91
CA GLY A 28 -10.74 0.82 -1.80
C GLY A 28 -9.45 0.01 -1.71
N ARG A 29 -8.72 0.01 -2.82
CA ARG A 29 -7.47 -0.76 -3.00
C ARG A 29 -6.22 0.11 -3.06
N ARG A 30 -6.40 1.44 -3.12
CA ARG A 30 -5.31 2.41 -3.07
C ARG A 30 -4.87 2.61 -1.62
N ILE A 31 -4.18 1.61 -1.10
CA ILE A 31 -3.72 1.54 0.27
C ILE A 31 -2.24 1.16 0.34
N VAL A 32 -1.57 1.63 1.39
CA VAL A 32 -0.22 1.18 1.73
C VAL A 32 -0.25 0.59 3.14
N MET A 33 0.10 -0.69 3.22
CA MET A 33 0.27 -1.45 4.45
C MET A 33 1.65 -1.17 5.02
N VAL A 34 1.71 -0.68 6.25
CA VAL A 34 2.95 -0.31 6.93
C VAL A 34 2.95 -0.91 8.32
N ASN A 35 4.11 -1.36 8.79
CA ASN A 35 4.28 -1.81 10.17
C ASN A 35 3.95 -0.66 11.15
N PRO A 36 3.15 -0.89 12.20
CA PRO A 36 2.76 0.16 13.15
C PRO A 36 3.94 0.88 13.82
N GLU A 37 5.04 0.18 14.12
CA GLU A 37 6.23 0.78 14.74
C GLU A 37 6.94 1.73 13.78
N ASP A 38 7.06 1.33 12.51
CA ASP A 38 7.67 2.18 11.49
C ASP A 38 6.78 3.37 11.15
N ALA A 39 5.46 3.14 11.10
CA ALA A 39 4.49 4.22 10.93
C ALA A 39 4.58 5.24 12.08
N ALA A 40 4.68 4.78 13.33
CA ALA A 40 4.87 5.66 14.48
C ALA A 40 6.19 6.44 14.40
N ALA A 41 7.29 5.79 14.01
CA ALA A 41 8.60 6.44 13.84
C ALA A 41 8.59 7.51 12.73
N LEU A 42 7.75 7.33 11.70
CA LEU A 42 7.58 8.24 10.58
C LEU A 42 6.44 9.26 10.80
N GLY A 43 5.73 9.22 11.92
CA GLY A 43 4.58 10.10 12.20
C GLY A 43 3.36 9.84 11.32
N LEU A 44 3.22 8.62 10.79
CA LEU A 44 2.17 8.20 9.87
C LEU A 44 0.97 7.61 10.63
N ALA A 45 -0.12 8.37 10.71
CA ALA A 45 -1.36 7.91 11.33
C ALA A 45 -2.09 6.88 10.46
N ASP A 46 -2.72 5.90 11.09
CA ASP A 46 -3.61 4.96 10.39
C ASP A 46 -4.79 5.71 9.75
N GLY A 47 -5.13 5.34 8.52
CA GLY A 47 -6.18 6.01 7.75
C GLY A 47 -5.80 7.35 7.12
N ALA A 48 -4.61 7.90 7.40
CA ALA A 48 -4.11 9.09 6.69
C ALA A 48 -3.79 8.77 5.22
N TYR A 49 -3.62 9.80 4.39
CA TYR A 49 -3.25 9.66 2.99
C TYR A 49 -1.80 10.09 2.75
N THR A 50 -1.09 9.34 1.91
CA THR A 50 0.29 9.61 1.50
C THR A 50 0.51 9.27 0.04
N ASP A 51 1.59 9.77 -0.53
CA ASP A 51 2.05 9.37 -1.86
C ASP A 51 3.20 8.37 -1.74
N LEU A 52 3.33 7.49 -2.74
CA LEU A 52 4.49 6.62 -2.91
C LEU A 52 5.42 7.25 -3.94
N VAL A 53 6.66 7.49 -3.56
CA VAL A 53 7.70 8.05 -4.43
C VAL A 53 8.78 6.99 -4.65
N SER A 54 9.14 6.76 -5.92
CA SER A 54 10.19 5.80 -6.28
C SER A 54 11.57 6.30 -5.82
N GLU A 55 12.41 5.39 -5.31
CA GLU A 55 13.81 5.66 -4.96
C GLU A 55 14.77 5.60 -6.16
N TRP A 56 14.26 5.31 -7.37
CA TRP A 56 15.07 5.06 -8.55
C TRP A 56 15.81 6.32 -9.03
N LYS A 57 17.10 6.16 -9.40
CA LYS A 57 18.05 7.27 -9.64
C LYS A 57 18.34 7.50 -11.13
N ASP A 58 17.32 7.47 -11.99
CA ASP A 58 17.47 7.78 -13.42
C ASP A 58 17.14 9.25 -13.76
N GLY A 59 16.96 10.09 -12.74
CA GLY A 59 16.61 11.51 -12.91
C GLY A 59 15.12 11.75 -13.17
N VAL A 60 14.28 10.72 -13.13
CA VAL A 60 12.81 10.83 -13.29
C VAL A 60 12.12 10.52 -11.96
N GLU A 61 11.45 11.52 -11.38
CA GLU A 61 10.59 11.31 -10.22
C GLU A 61 9.33 10.54 -10.65
N ARG A 62 9.07 9.40 -9.99
CA ARG A 62 7.85 8.62 -10.19
C ARG A 62 7.06 8.65 -8.91
N ARG A 63 5.83 9.15 -8.99
CA ARG A 63 4.92 9.32 -7.87
C ARG A 63 3.60 8.62 -8.16
N ALA A 64 3.14 7.83 -7.21
CA ALA A 64 1.79 7.28 -7.17
C ALA A 64 1.04 7.92 -6.01
N GLU A 65 0.00 8.71 -6.31
CA GLU A 65 -0.63 9.61 -5.34
C GLU A 65 -1.79 8.97 -4.58
N GLY A 66 -2.05 9.45 -3.36
CA GLY A 66 -3.34 9.23 -2.68
C GLY A 66 -3.56 7.82 -2.10
N PHE A 67 -2.52 7.22 -1.55
CA PHE A 67 -2.60 5.95 -0.83
C PHE A 67 -3.02 6.14 0.61
N ARG A 68 -4.08 5.44 1.03
CA ARG A 68 -4.48 5.41 2.43
C ARG A 68 -3.59 4.46 3.22
N ILE A 69 -3.07 4.94 4.35
CA ILE A 69 -2.23 4.17 5.25
C ILE A 69 -3.09 3.16 6.00
N VAL A 70 -2.61 1.92 6.04
CA VAL A 70 -3.17 0.82 6.81
C VAL A 70 -2.09 0.24 7.69
N HIS A 71 -2.25 0.35 8.99
CA HIS A 71 -1.39 -0.34 9.94
C HIS A 71 -1.60 -1.85 9.82
N TYR A 72 -0.54 -2.57 9.47
CA TYR A 72 -0.59 -4.00 9.22
C TYR A 72 0.70 -4.65 9.74
N PRO A 73 0.66 -5.87 10.31
CA PRO A 73 1.85 -6.56 10.81
C PRO A 73 2.76 -7.06 9.67
N THR A 74 3.26 -6.16 8.81
CA THR A 74 4.32 -6.43 7.85
C THR A 74 5.67 -6.47 8.57
N ALA A 75 6.70 -7.03 7.91
CA ALA A 75 8.07 -6.93 8.41
C ALA A 75 8.50 -5.46 8.49
N ARG A 76 9.29 -5.11 9.51
CA ARG A 76 9.82 -3.75 9.67
C ARG A 76 10.73 -3.35 8.49
N GLY A 77 10.67 -2.08 8.10
CA GLY A 77 11.35 -1.53 6.92
C GLY A 77 10.69 -1.88 5.57
N CYS A 78 9.56 -2.59 5.61
CA CYS A 78 8.80 -3.00 4.43
C CYS A 78 7.41 -2.38 4.42
N ALA A 79 7.02 -1.89 3.25
CA ALA A 79 5.66 -1.50 2.94
C ALA A 79 5.06 -2.46 1.92
N ALA A 80 3.74 -2.61 1.91
CA ALA A 80 3.03 -3.39 0.90
C ALA A 80 1.85 -2.62 0.32
N ALA A 81 1.59 -2.78 -0.97
CA ALA A 81 0.44 -2.18 -1.66
C ALA A 81 -0.16 -3.16 -2.66
N TYR A 82 -1.38 -2.90 -3.13
CA TYR A 82 -1.99 -3.75 -4.14
C TYR A 82 -1.51 -3.38 -5.55
N TYR A 83 -1.28 -4.41 -6.37
CA TYR A 83 -1.16 -4.27 -7.82
C TYR A 83 -2.57 -4.28 -8.43
N PRO A 84 -2.87 -3.54 -9.52
CA PRO A 84 -2.00 -2.65 -10.30
C PRO A 84 -2.01 -1.19 -9.81
N GLU A 85 -2.38 -0.93 -8.56
CA GLU A 85 -2.59 0.44 -8.08
C GLU A 85 -1.30 1.26 -7.93
N THR A 86 -0.13 0.61 -7.88
CA THR A 86 1.21 1.20 -7.75
C THR A 86 1.97 1.30 -9.07
#